data_AF-A0A969ZPT6-F1
#
_entry.id   AF-A0A969ZPT6-F1
#
_cell.length_a   1.000
_cell.length_b   1.000
_cell.length_c   1.000
_cell.angle_alpha   90.00
_cell.angle_beta   90.00
_cell.angle_gamma   90.00
#
_symmetry.space_group_name_H-M   'P 1'
#
loop_
_entity.id
_entity.type
_entity.pdbx_description
1 polymer ?
#
loop_
_entity_poly.entity_id
_entity_poly.type
_entity_poly.pdbx_seq_one_letter_code
_entity_poly.pdbx_strand_id
1 'polypeptide(L)'
;MNSIRKRRNGYALLFAASICLAVWLGAAFMLEAAVFVFGVISAISLILLVRQCCLLYYAILICDNRILAVPSALISTSDCHMKKNTVETVVSTFGILIGSEIYRWGLNGVHGVRLHATQIDQKRIYLTFGDAARTIRVELLHGMTEKQEVLDTSQKLLYETGIKADIIGW
;
A
#
# COMPACT_ATOMS: atom_id res chain seq x y z
N MET A 1 6.85 -5.74 0.31
CA MET A 1 6.06 -6.69 1.15
C MET A 1 6.84 -7.36 2.30
N ASN A 2 8.05 -7.90 2.07
CA ASN A 2 8.82 -8.58 3.14
C ASN A 2 9.13 -7.68 4.36
N SER A 3 9.34 -6.38 4.14
CA SER A 3 9.54 -5.40 5.21
C SER A 3 8.31 -5.26 6.13
N ILE A 4 7.10 -5.23 5.56
CA ILE A 4 5.82 -5.14 6.30
C ILE A 4 5.64 -6.39 7.16
N ARG A 5 5.89 -7.58 6.60
CA ARG A 5 5.83 -8.86 7.33
C ARG A 5 6.82 -8.90 8.50
N LYS A 6 8.07 -8.50 8.27
CA LYS A 6 9.11 -8.46 9.31
C LYS A 6 8.73 -7.54 10.46
N ARG A 7 8.18 -6.36 10.15
CA ARG A 7 7.73 -5.38 11.15
C ARG A 7 6.53 -5.88 11.97
N ARG A 8 5.55 -6.53 11.33
CA ARG A 8 4.42 -7.19 12.02
C ARG A 8 4.92 -8.26 13.01
N ASN A 9 5.83 -9.13 12.56
CA ASN A 9 6.36 -10.18 13.43
C ASN A 9 7.15 -9.59 14.62
N GLY A 10 7.88 -8.49 14.41
CA GLY A 10 8.53 -7.76 15.50
C GLY A 10 7.54 -7.22 16.54
N TYR A 11 6.43 -6.61 16.12
CA TYR A 11 5.40 -6.14 17.05
C TYR A 11 4.66 -7.28 17.75
N ALA A 12 4.43 -8.40 17.08
CA ALA A 12 3.84 -9.58 17.69
C ALA A 12 4.74 -10.16 18.81
N LEU A 13 6.06 -10.21 18.57
CA LEU A 13 7.03 -10.63 19.58
C LEU A 13 7.06 -9.69 20.77
N LEU A 14 7.11 -8.37 20.54
CA LEU A 14 7.08 -7.37 21.62
C LEU A 14 5.79 -7.46 22.45
N PHE A 15 4.65 -7.64 21.79
CA PHE A 15 3.37 -7.83 22.45
C PHE A 15 3.37 -9.09 23.34
N ALA A 16 3.76 -10.24 22.79
CA ALA A 16 3.84 -11.49 23.53
C ALA A 16 4.81 -11.40 24.73
N ALA A 17 6.01 -10.84 24.50
CA ALA A 17 7.00 -10.64 25.56
C ALA A 17 6.48 -9.72 26.68
N SER A 18 5.79 -8.62 26.33
CA SER A 18 5.24 -7.69 27.31
C SER A 18 4.16 -8.33 28.19
N ILE A 19 3.30 -9.17 27.62
CA ILE A 19 2.28 -9.92 28.38
C ILE A 19 2.95 -10.94 29.30
N CYS A 20 3.91 -11.72 28.79
CA CYS A 20 4.63 -12.70 29.60
C CYS A 20 5.34 -12.05 30.80
N LEU A 21 6.00 -10.91 30.58
CA LEU A 21 6.67 -10.15 31.65
C LEU A 21 5.68 -9.56 32.65
N ALA A 22 4.53 -9.05 32.21
CA ALA A 22 3.48 -8.54 33.10
C ALA A 22 2.94 -9.64 34.01
N VAL A 23 2.63 -10.81 33.46
CA VAL A 23 2.13 -11.97 34.21
C VAL A 23 3.17 -12.46 35.21
N TRP A 24 4.42 -12.60 34.78
CA TRP A 24 5.51 -13.06 35.65
C TRP A 24 5.76 -12.10 36.81
N LEU A 25 5.87 -10.80 36.55
CA LEU A 25 6.13 -9.79 37.58
C LEU A 25 4.95 -9.61 38.55
N GLY A 26 3.72 -9.72 38.04
CA GLY A 26 2.52 -9.70 38.88
C GLY A 26 2.43 -10.91 39.81
N ALA A 27 2.71 -12.11 39.28
CA ALA A 27 2.62 -13.35 40.06
C ALA A 27 3.79 -13.54 41.04
N ALA A 28 5.02 -13.21 40.64
CA ALA A 28 6.22 -13.49 41.43
C ALA A 28 6.56 -12.40 42.44
N PHE A 29 6.27 -11.12 42.14
CA PHE A 29 6.77 -10.00 42.93
C PHE A 29 5.70 -8.99 43.38
N MET A 30 4.44 -9.14 42.93
CA MET A 30 3.34 -8.17 43.18
C MET A 30 3.73 -6.71 42.90
N LEU A 31 4.61 -6.48 41.91
CA LEU A 31 5.07 -5.14 41.54
C LEU A 31 4.01 -4.44 40.67
N GLU A 32 2.99 -3.85 41.30
CA GLU A 32 1.87 -3.18 40.63
C GLU A 32 2.32 -2.12 39.61
N ALA A 33 3.35 -1.33 39.95
CA ALA A 33 3.92 -0.33 39.05
C ALA A 33 4.52 -0.96 37.77
N ALA A 34 5.19 -2.11 37.89
CA ALA A 34 5.77 -2.80 36.74
C ALA A 34 4.68 -3.41 35.86
N VAL A 35 3.67 -4.03 36.45
CA VAL A 35 2.50 -4.58 35.74
C VAL A 35 1.80 -3.49 34.93
N PHE A 36 1.61 -2.29 35.50
CA PHE A 36 1.02 -1.16 34.80
C PHE A 36 1.85 -0.71 33.59
N VAL A 37 3.17 -0.58 33.74
CA VAL A 37 4.08 -0.20 32.64
C VAL A 37 4.04 -1.23 31.51
N PHE A 38 4.11 -2.53 31.82
CA PHE A 38 4.02 -3.57 30.79
C PHE A 38 2.63 -3.64 30.16
N GLY A 39 1.57 -3.32 30.92
CA GLY A 39 0.23 -3.11 30.40
C GLY A 39 0.20 -2.03 29.31
N VAL A 40 0.76 -0.84 29.57
CA VAL A 40 0.86 0.24 28.58
C VAL A 40 1.68 -0.19 27.35
N ILE A 41 2.82 -0.85 27.55
CA ILE A 41 3.67 -1.34 26.44
C ILE A 41 2.90 -2.35 25.58
N SER A 42 2.14 -3.26 26.21
CA SER A 42 1.32 -4.24 25.49
C SER A 42 0.21 -3.57 24.69
N ALA A 43 -0.47 -2.56 25.23
CA ALA A 43 -1.49 -1.80 24.53
C ALA A 43 -0.92 -1.07 23.30
N ILE A 44 0.23 -0.41 23.46
CA ILE A 44 0.92 0.26 22.34
C ILE A 44 1.34 -0.76 21.27
N SER A 45 1.91 -1.89 21.69
CA SER A 45 2.34 -2.96 20.79
C SER A 45 1.17 -3.57 20.02
N LEU A 46 0.01 -3.74 20.67
CA LEU A 46 -1.22 -4.20 20.05
C LEU A 46 -1.72 -3.23 18.98
N ILE A 47 -1.76 -1.92 19.28
CA ILE A 47 -2.17 -0.88 18.32
C ILE A 47 -1.25 -0.91 17.09
N LEU A 48 0.07 -1.00 17.30
CA LEU A 48 1.05 -1.08 16.22
C LEU A 48 0.90 -2.37 15.40
N LEU A 49 0.60 -3.50 16.06
CA LEU A 49 0.36 -4.78 15.41
C LEU A 49 -0.89 -4.73 14.53
N VAL A 50 -2.02 -4.24 15.05
CA VAL A 50 -3.27 -4.08 14.29
C VAL A 50 -3.03 -3.18 13.08
N ARG A 51 -2.34 -2.05 13.25
CA ARG A 51 -2.00 -1.15 12.14
C ARG A 51 -1.19 -1.84 11.06
N GLN A 52 -0.19 -2.66 11.43
CA GLN A 52 0.59 -3.43 10.45
C GLN A 52 -0.21 -4.55 9.78
N CYS A 53 -1.10 -5.22 10.52
CA CYS A 53 -2.01 -6.22 9.94
C CYS A 53 -2.92 -5.60 8.88
N CYS A 54 -3.49 -4.42 9.15
CA CYS A 54 -4.28 -3.69 8.15
C CYS A 54 -3.45 -3.31 6.92
N LEU A 55 -2.22 -2.80 7.11
CA LEU A 55 -1.33 -2.49 5.98
C LEU A 55 -1.02 -3.73 5.13
N LEU A 56 -0.77 -4.86 5.77
CA LEU A 56 -0.51 -6.12 5.09
C LEU A 56 -1.75 -6.62 4.32
N TYR A 57 -2.93 -6.52 4.93
CA TYR A 57 -4.19 -6.85 4.28
C TYR A 57 -4.38 -6.04 2.98
N TYR A 58 -4.17 -4.72 3.02
CA TYR A 58 -4.27 -3.89 1.82
C TYR A 58 -3.19 -4.23 0.77
N ALA A 59 -1.97 -4.55 1.19
CA ALA A 59 -0.93 -4.97 0.26
C ALA A 59 -1.31 -6.28 -0.44
N ILE A 60 -1.87 -7.26 0.29
CA ILE A 60 -2.37 -8.52 -0.28
C ILE A 60 -3.52 -8.23 -1.23
N LEU A 61 -4.50 -7.41 -0.84
CA LEU A 61 -5.64 -7.08 -1.68
C LEU A 61 -5.22 -6.50 -3.03
N ILE A 62 -4.23 -5.60 -3.04
CA ILE A 62 -3.66 -5.01 -4.25
C ILE A 62 -2.90 -6.07 -5.09
N CYS A 63 -2.14 -6.95 -4.44
CA CYS A 63 -1.40 -8.00 -5.14
C CYS A 63 -2.32 -9.06 -5.77
N ASP A 64 -3.37 -9.46 -5.06
CA ASP A 64 -4.31 -10.49 -5.52
C ASP A 64 -5.20 -9.97 -6.66
N ASN A 65 -5.49 -8.66 -6.68
CA ASN A 65 -6.27 -7.99 -7.72
C ASN A 65 -5.37 -7.18 -8.67
N ARG A 66 -4.26 -7.78 -9.10
CA ARG A 66 -3.28 -7.09 -9.95
C ARG A 66 -3.80 -6.89 -11.37
N ILE A 67 -3.88 -5.63 -11.78
CA ILE A 67 -4.11 -5.22 -13.17
C ILE A 67 -2.80 -5.29 -13.93
N LEU A 68 -1.77 -4.61 -13.40
CA LEU A 68 -0.46 -4.44 -14.03
C LEU A 68 0.66 -4.53 -12.98
N ALA A 69 1.75 -5.24 -13.29
CA ALA A 69 3.00 -5.16 -12.54
C ALA A 69 4.06 -4.51 -13.41
N VAL A 70 4.75 -3.53 -12.84
CA VAL A 70 5.75 -2.73 -13.52
C VAL A 70 7.04 -2.72 -12.71
N PRO A 71 8.21 -2.99 -13.32
CA PRO A 71 9.48 -3.07 -12.59
C PRO A 71 10.00 -1.72 -12.07
N SER A 72 9.48 -0.58 -12.55
CA SER A 72 9.95 0.74 -12.14
C SER A 72 8.83 1.78 -12.09
N ALA A 73 8.74 2.51 -10.97
CA ALA A 73 7.82 3.62 -10.76
C ALA A 73 8.55 4.89 -10.35
N LEU A 74 8.15 6.00 -10.95
CA LEU A 74 8.52 7.36 -10.56
C LEU A 74 7.25 8.05 -10.04
N ILE A 75 7.22 8.36 -8.75
CA ILE A 75 6.12 9.14 -8.17
C ILE A 75 6.46 10.62 -8.33
N SER A 76 5.58 11.37 -8.99
CA SER A 76 5.60 12.84 -9.01
C SER A 76 4.40 13.37 -8.22
N THR A 77 4.48 13.32 -6.89
CA THR A 77 3.54 14.03 -6.03
C THR A 77 3.82 15.53 -6.08
N SER A 78 2.81 16.37 -6.31
CA SER A 78 2.95 17.83 -6.42
C SER A 78 3.50 18.53 -5.17
N ASP A 79 3.76 17.79 -4.08
CA ASP A 79 4.10 18.33 -2.76
C ASP A 79 5.21 17.58 -2.02
N CYS A 80 5.89 16.61 -2.64
CA CYS A 80 7.06 15.98 -1.99
C CYS A 80 7.95 15.27 -3.01
N HIS A 81 9.26 15.42 -2.79
CA HIS A 81 10.41 14.91 -3.54
C HIS A 81 10.16 13.69 -4.42
N MET A 82 10.60 13.79 -5.69
CA MET A 82 10.79 12.65 -6.59
C MET A 82 11.63 11.57 -5.91
N LYS A 83 11.00 10.45 -5.55
CA LYS A 83 11.69 9.27 -5.03
C LYS A 83 11.69 8.21 -6.11
N LYS A 84 12.83 8.04 -6.78
CA LYS A 84 13.04 6.98 -7.77
C LYS A 84 13.26 5.66 -7.03
N ASN A 85 12.23 4.83 -7.01
CA ASN A 85 12.32 3.50 -6.45
C ASN A 85 12.39 2.49 -7.61
N THR A 86 13.50 1.77 -7.74
CA THR A 86 13.64 0.61 -8.65
C THR A 86 12.90 -0.63 -8.15
N VAL A 87 11.83 -0.42 -7.39
CA VAL A 87 11.10 -1.47 -6.70
C VAL A 87 9.86 -1.79 -7.52
N GLU A 88 9.59 -3.09 -7.67
CA GLU A 88 8.40 -3.60 -8.34
C GLU A 88 7.14 -2.87 -7.83
N THR A 89 6.38 -2.37 -8.78
CA THR A 89 5.17 -1.59 -8.57
C THR A 89 3.98 -2.35 -9.11
N VAL A 90 2.99 -2.57 -8.25
CA VAL A 90 1.77 -3.29 -8.59
C VAL A 90 0.61 -2.31 -8.61
N VAL A 91 -0.11 -2.26 -9.73
CA VAL A 91 -1.34 -1.49 -9.91
C VAL A 91 -2.53 -2.42 -9.88
N SER A 92 -3.57 -2.03 -9.13
CA SER A 92 -4.77 -2.79 -8.88
C SER A 92 -6.01 -1.89 -8.91
N THR A 93 -7.19 -2.52 -8.95
CA THR A 93 -8.49 -1.89 -8.67
C THR A 93 -8.53 -1.09 -7.38
N PHE A 94 -7.82 -1.55 -6.35
CA PHE A 94 -7.88 -0.97 -5.01
C PHE A 94 -6.72 -0.03 -4.69
N GLY A 95 -5.77 0.16 -5.61
CA GLY A 95 -4.62 1.03 -5.36
C GLY A 95 -3.34 0.67 -6.11
N ILE A 96 -2.26 1.34 -5.72
CA ILE A 96 -0.88 1.04 -6.13
C ILE A 96 -0.06 0.65 -4.91
N LEU A 97 0.71 -0.42 -5.05
CA LEU A 97 1.77 -0.82 -4.12
C LEU A 97 3.13 -0.52 -4.75
N ILE A 98 3.90 0.38 -4.13
CA ILE A 98 5.26 0.75 -4.55
C ILE A 98 6.21 0.34 -3.42
N GLY A 99 6.76 -0.87 -3.52
CA GLY A 99 7.62 -1.47 -2.48
C GLY A 99 6.92 -1.75 -1.15
N SER A 100 6.87 -0.75 -0.27
CA SER A 100 6.14 -0.78 1.01
C SER A 100 5.15 0.37 1.18
N GLU A 101 5.10 1.29 0.21
CA GLU A 101 4.14 2.39 0.20
C GLU A 101 2.87 1.93 -0.50
N ILE A 102 1.73 2.20 0.11
CA ILE A 102 0.41 1.81 -0.39
C ILE A 102 -0.38 3.08 -0.65
N TYR A 103 -0.72 3.30 -1.92
CA TYR A 103 -1.62 4.36 -2.35
C TYR A 103 -2.97 3.72 -2.63
N ARG A 104 -3.96 4.03 -1.79
CA ARG A 104 -5.27 3.37 -1.82
C ARG A 104 -6.27 4.21 -2.59
N TRP A 105 -7.11 3.55 -3.38
CA TRP A 105 -8.32 4.15 -3.95
C TRP A 105 -9.44 3.11 -4.02
N GLY A 106 -10.67 3.54 -4.29
CA GLY A 106 -11.79 2.63 -4.55
C GLY A 106 -12.35 1.90 -3.32
N LEU A 107 -11.81 2.14 -2.12
CA LEU A 107 -12.26 1.48 -0.88
C LEU A 107 -13.39 2.20 -0.14
N ASN A 108 -13.48 3.53 -0.24
CA ASN A 108 -14.46 4.34 0.51
C ASN A 108 -15.60 4.87 -0.38
N GLY A 109 -15.89 4.18 -1.49
CA GLY A 109 -16.99 4.54 -2.39
C GLY A 109 -16.86 5.95 -2.98
N VAL A 110 -17.93 6.75 -2.87
CA VAL A 110 -18.03 8.11 -3.47
C VAL A 110 -17.23 9.16 -2.75
N HIS A 111 -17.04 9.01 -1.44
CA HIS A 111 -16.36 9.98 -0.59
C HIS A 111 -14.87 9.67 -0.40
N GLY A 112 -14.38 8.64 -1.10
CA GLY A 112 -13.01 8.17 -1.01
C GLY A 112 -12.09 8.72 -2.10
N VAL A 113 -10.79 8.45 -1.92
CA VAL A 113 -9.81 8.57 -2.99
C VAL A 113 -10.20 7.65 -4.15
N ARG A 114 -10.19 8.19 -5.36
CA ARG A 114 -10.59 7.52 -6.59
C ARG A 114 -9.52 7.70 -7.64
N LEU A 115 -9.35 6.68 -8.49
CA LEU A 115 -8.67 6.86 -9.76
C LEU A 115 -9.56 7.75 -10.63
N HIS A 116 -9.00 8.77 -11.26
CA HIS A 116 -9.72 9.73 -12.11
C HIS A 116 -9.39 9.55 -13.57
N ALA A 117 -8.11 9.36 -13.89
CA ALA A 117 -7.64 9.24 -15.25
C ALA A 117 -6.41 8.34 -15.33
N THR A 118 -6.34 7.59 -16.43
CA THR A 118 -5.19 6.78 -16.79
C THR A 118 -4.74 7.17 -18.20
N GLN A 119 -3.46 7.40 -18.40
CA GLN A 119 -2.86 7.64 -19.71
C GLN A 119 -1.74 6.63 -19.94
N ILE A 120 -1.66 6.07 -21.14
CA ILE A 120 -0.61 5.11 -21.54
C ILE A 120 0.09 5.64 -22.78
N ASP A 121 1.36 5.98 -22.61
CA ASP A 121 2.27 6.41 -23.67
C ASP A 121 3.17 5.24 -24.09
N GLN A 122 4.04 5.44 -25.08
CA GLN A 122 5.01 4.43 -25.53
C GLN A 122 5.91 3.86 -24.43
N LYS A 123 6.25 4.65 -23.41
CA LYS A 123 7.19 4.25 -22.36
C LYS A 123 6.61 4.28 -20.95
N ARG A 124 5.50 4.99 -20.75
CA ARG A 124 5.03 5.40 -19.42
C ARG A 124 3.53 5.25 -19.29
N ILE A 125 3.08 4.97 -18.08
CA ILE A 125 1.69 5.07 -17.67
C ILE A 125 1.58 6.18 -16.64
N TYR A 126 0.59 7.04 -16.79
CA TYR A 126 0.24 8.04 -15.80
C TYR A 126 -1.09 7.70 -15.16
N LEU A 127 -1.10 7.63 -13.84
CA LEU A 127 -2.29 7.38 -13.03
C LEU A 127 -2.57 8.62 -12.21
N THR A 128 -3.72 9.25 -12.41
CA THR A 128 -4.16 10.41 -11.63
C THR A 128 -5.27 9.96 -10.70
N PHE A 129 -5.06 10.08 -9.39
CA PHE A 129 -6.02 9.66 -8.38
C PHE A 129 -6.07 10.67 -7.23
N GLY A 130 -7.21 10.76 -6.55
CA GLY A 130 -7.42 11.76 -5.53
C GLY A 130 -8.82 11.76 -4.97
N ASP A 131 -9.05 12.70 -4.07
CA ASP A 131 -10.38 13.12 -3.64
C ASP A 131 -10.59 14.60 -3.96
N ALA A 132 -11.69 15.19 -3.47
CA ALA A 132 -12.00 16.60 -3.70
C ALA A 132 -10.95 17.56 -3.13
N ALA A 133 -10.15 17.14 -2.14
CA ALA A 133 -9.15 17.98 -1.50
C ALA A 133 -7.77 17.85 -2.16
N ARG A 134 -7.40 16.65 -2.63
CA ARG A 134 -6.07 16.41 -3.18
C ARG A 134 -6.06 15.41 -4.31
N THR A 135 -5.42 15.78 -5.41
CA THR A 135 -5.09 14.91 -6.54
C THR A 135 -3.59 14.66 -6.63
N ILE A 136 -3.22 13.41 -6.91
CA ILE A 136 -1.86 12.92 -7.06
C ILE A 136 -1.72 12.27 -8.43
N ARG A 137 -0.58 12.50 -9.10
CA ARG A 137 -0.21 11.81 -10.34
C ARG A 137 0.98 10.89 -10.05
N VAL A 138 0.90 9.65 -10.53
CA VAL A 138 1.98 8.66 -10.47
C VAL A 138 2.37 8.25 -11.86
N GLU A 139 3.67 8.11 -12.10
CA GLU A 139 4.26 7.78 -13.39
C GLU A 139 4.97 6.43 -13.30
N LEU A 140 4.62 5.50 -14.18
CA LEU A 140 5.12 4.12 -14.17
C LEU A 140 5.80 3.81 -15.50
N LEU A 141 6.96 3.15 -15.48
CA LEU A 141 7.67 2.73 -16.69
C LEU A 141 7.29 1.31 -17.09
N HIS A 142 6.27 1.15 -17.94
CA HIS A 142 5.59 -0.13 -18.15
C HIS A 142 6.37 -1.18 -18.95
N GLY A 143 7.33 -0.77 -19.79
CA GLY A 143 8.19 -1.68 -20.55
C GLY A 143 7.50 -2.50 -21.65
N MET A 144 6.19 -2.31 -21.88
CA MET A 144 5.45 -2.94 -22.97
C MET A 144 6.06 -2.53 -24.30
N THR A 145 6.28 -3.51 -25.17
CA THR A 145 6.88 -3.31 -26.50
C THR A 145 5.87 -3.42 -27.63
N GLU A 146 4.73 -4.08 -27.37
CA GLU A 146 3.71 -4.35 -28.38
C GLU A 146 2.44 -3.55 -28.12
N LYS A 147 1.83 -3.04 -29.19
CA LYS A 147 0.54 -2.31 -29.10
C LYS A 147 -0.57 -3.18 -28.50
N GLN A 148 -0.54 -4.49 -28.75
CA GLN A 148 -1.55 -5.40 -28.23
C GLN A 148 -1.52 -5.47 -26.69
N GLU A 149 -0.34 -5.51 -26.07
CA GLU A 149 -0.20 -5.50 -24.60
C GLU A 149 -0.81 -4.23 -23.98
N VAL A 150 -0.67 -3.09 -24.66
CA VAL A 150 -1.25 -1.81 -24.24
C VAL A 150 -2.78 -1.84 -24.33
N LEU A 151 -3.32 -2.41 -25.41
CA LEU A 151 -4.77 -2.55 -25.59
C LEU A 151 -5.37 -3.50 -24.55
N ASP A 152 -4.73 -4.64 -24.31
CA ASP A 152 -5.17 -5.63 -23.31
C ASP A 152 -5.13 -5.01 -21.90
N THR A 153 -4.07 -4.28 -21.57
CA THR A 153 -3.94 -3.55 -20.30
C THR A 153 -5.01 -2.48 -20.16
N SER A 154 -5.26 -1.69 -21.21
CA SER A 154 -6.31 -0.67 -21.23
C SER A 154 -7.70 -1.28 -21.05
N GLN A 155 -7.99 -2.40 -21.71
CA GLN A 155 -9.26 -3.10 -21.59
C GLN A 155 -9.45 -3.65 -20.18
N LYS A 156 -8.41 -4.24 -19.59
CA LYS A 156 -8.44 -4.72 -18.21
C LYS A 156 -8.66 -3.57 -17.22
N LEU A 157 -7.97 -2.44 -17.39
CA LEU A 157 -8.20 -1.23 -16.59
C LEU A 157 -9.65 -0.77 -16.66
N LEU A 158 -10.23 -0.72 -17.87
CA LEU A 158 -11.63 -0.31 -18.04
C LEU A 158 -12.60 -1.28 -17.36
N TYR A 159 -12.41 -2.59 -17.53
CA TYR A 159 -13.29 -3.59 -16.94
C TYR A 159 -13.23 -3.59 -15.41
N GLU A 160 -12.03 -3.43 -14.86
CA GLU A 160 -11.79 -3.53 -13.42
C GLU A 160 -12.04 -2.22 -12.66
N THR A 161 -11.73 -1.07 -13.27
CA THR A 161 -11.84 0.25 -12.60
C THR A 161 -12.95 1.13 -13.14
N GLY A 162 -13.53 0.80 -14.29
CA GLY A 162 -14.48 1.64 -15.02
C GLY A 162 -13.83 2.83 -15.74
N ILE A 163 -12.50 2.98 -15.69
CA ILE A 163 -11.78 4.12 -16.25
C ILE A 163 -11.11 3.71 -17.55
N LYS A 164 -11.49 4.39 -18.63
CA LYS A 164 -10.86 4.21 -19.93
C LYS A 164 -9.48 4.86 -19.92
N ALA A 165 -8.45 4.10 -20.26
CA ALA A 165 -7.13 4.65 -20.46
C ALA A 165 -7.07 5.41 -21.80
N ASP A 166 -6.47 6.59 -21.76
CA ASP A 166 -6.14 7.34 -22.97
C ASP A 166 -4.79 6.85 -23.50
N ILE A 167 -4.74 6.45 -24.77
CA ILE A 167 -3.54 5.82 -25.37
C ILE A 167 -2.92 6.83 -26.32
N ILE A 168 -1.69 7.25 -26.03
CA ILE A 168 -0.99 8.31 -26.77
C ILE A 168 0.25 7.72 -27.46
N GLY A 169 0.33 7.88 -28.78
CA GLY A 169 1.53 7.55 -29.55
C GLY A 169 1.75 6.06 -29.85
N TRP A 170 0.71 5.23 -29.90
CA TRP A 170 0.77 3.80 -30.25
C TRP A 170 0.02 3.46 -31.53
#